data_AF-A0A426XBE4-F1
#
_entry.id   AF-A0A426XBE4-F1
#
_cell.length_a   1.000
_cell.length_b   1.000
_cell.length_c   1.000
_cell.angle_alpha   90.00
_cell.angle_beta   90.00
_cell.angle_gamma   90.00
#
_symmetry.space_group_name_H-M   'P 1'
#
loop_
_entity.id
_entity.type
_entity.pdbx_description
1 polymer ?
#
loop_
_entity_poly.entity_id
_entity_poly.type
_entity_poly.pdbx_seq_one_letter_code
_entity_poly.pdbx_strand_id
1 'polypeptide(L)' 'MCDSWTRPTRMSIINFLIYYNRRTVFHKSVNASDKIQGGNYIKSLMNNAVEEIRPQYIVYLQLSARGT' A
#
# COMPACT_ATOMS: atom_id res chain seq x y z
N MET A 1 0.68 -1.71 -11.30
CA MET A 1 0.11 -3.04 -11.66
C MET A 1 -0.03 -3.87 -10.40
N CYS A 2 -1.25 -4.23 -10.01
CA CYS A 2 -1.52 -5.05 -8.83
C CYS A 2 -1.57 -6.52 -9.25
N ASP A 3 -0.45 -7.23 -9.11
CA ASP A 3 -0.41 -8.67 -9.38
C ASP A 3 -0.87 -9.42 -8.13
N SER A 4 -2.00 -10.13 -8.24
CA SER A 4 -2.56 -10.94 -7.16
C SER A 4 -1.91 -12.33 -7.18
N TRP A 5 -1.22 -12.71 -6.09
CA TRP A 5 -0.67 -14.05 -5.90
C TRP A 5 -1.23 -14.65 -4.61
N THR A 6 -1.97 -15.76 -4.74
CA THR A 6 -2.63 -16.45 -3.63
C THR A 6 -1.62 -17.18 -2.77
N ARG A 7 -1.48 -16.77 -1.51
CA ARG A 7 -0.86 -17.60 -0.46
C ARG A 7 -1.97 -18.29 0.35
N PRO A 8 -1.76 -19.50 0.90
CA PRO A 8 -2.78 -20.22 1.67
C PRO A 8 -3.17 -19.53 2.99
N THR A 9 -2.33 -18.63 3.48
CA THR A 9 -2.57 -17.85 4.69
C THR A 9 -3.52 -16.70 4.36
N ARG A 10 -4.64 -16.57 5.08
CA ARG A 10 -5.63 -15.47 4.99
C ARG A 10 -5.07 -14.08 5.38
N MET A 11 -3.79 -13.84 5.13
CA MET A 11 -3.11 -12.60 5.47
C MET A 11 -3.22 -11.63 4.32
N SER A 12 -3.68 -10.41 4.62
CA SER A 12 -3.63 -9.30 3.69
C SER A 12 -2.60 -8.28 4.15
N ILE A 13 -1.68 -7.92 3.25
CA ILE A 13 -0.60 -6.99 3.53
C ILE A 13 -0.61 -5.93 2.44
N ILE A 14 -0.67 -4.66 2.83
CA ILE A 14 -0.58 -3.51 1.93
C ILE A 14 0.83 -2.95 2.00
N ASN A 15 1.55 -2.99 0.89
CA ASN A 15 2.89 -2.42 0.77
C ASN A 15 2.83 -0.98 0.24
N PHE A 16 3.57 -0.07 0.87
CA PHE A 16 3.79 1.29 0.42
C PHE A 16 5.16 1.37 -0.23
N LEU A 17 5.15 1.55 -1.54
CA LEU A 17 6.34 1.76 -2.36
C LEU A 17 6.36 3.21 -2.83
N ILE A 18 7.50 3.87 -2.70
CA ILE A 18 7.71 5.24 -3.17
C ILE A 18 8.55 5.18 -4.42
N TYR A 19 8.09 5.81 -5.49
CA TYR A 19 8.91 6.06 -6.67
C TYR A 19 9.55 7.44 -6.58
N TYR A 20 10.89 7.49 -6.51
CA TYR A 20 11.66 8.73 -6.44
C TYR A 20 12.95 8.58 -7.25
N ASN A 21 13.30 9.59 -8.05
CA ASN A 21 14.52 9.64 -8.86
C ASN A 21 14.78 8.35 -9.68
N ARG A 22 13.74 7.87 -10.39
CA ARG A 22 13.77 6.63 -11.18
C ARG A 22 14.05 5.35 -10.39
N ARG A 23 13.88 5.37 -9.06
CA ARG A 23 14.04 4.22 -8.18
C ARG A 23 12.75 3.99 -7.39
N THR A 24 12.41 2.72 -7.19
CA THR A 24 11.34 2.31 -6.28
C THR A 24 11.96 1.93 -4.95
N VAL A 25 11.53 2.57 -3.87
CA VAL A 25 12.01 2.32 -2.50
C VAL A 25 10.85 1.78 -1.66
N PHE A 26 11.11 0.72 -0.90
CA PHE A 26 10.17 0.22 0.09
C PHE A 26 10.10 1.21 1.26
N HIS A 27 8.89 1.67 1.57
CA HIS A 27 8.67 2.58 2.70
C HIS A 27 8.12 1.83 3.92
N LYS A 28 6.99 1.14 3.78
CA LYS A 28 6.39 0.34 4.86
C LYS A 28 5.41 -0.71 4.35
N SER A 29 5.06 -1.66 5.21
CA SER A 29 4.01 -2.65 4.99
C SER A 29 2.99 -2.61 6.13
N VAL A 30 1.71 -2.66 5.81
CA VAL A 30 0.61 -2.67 6.79
C VAL A 30 -0.12 -4.00 6.73
N ASN A 31 -0.27 -4.68 7.87
CA ASN A 31 -1.14 -5.84 7.98
C ASN A 31 -2.62 -5.38 7.98
N ALA A 32 -3.34 -5.75 6.94
CA ALA A 32 -4.76 -5.45 6.73
C ALA A 32 -5.65 -6.70 6.80
N SER A 33 -5.13 -7.81 7.36
CA SER A 33 -5.87 -9.08 7.45
C SER A 33 -7.17 -8.95 8.25
N ASP A 34 -7.16 -8.15 9.31
CA ASP A 34 -8.31 -7.95 10.20
C ASP A 34 -9.18 -6.75 9.80
N LYS A 35 -8.93 -6.16 8.61
CA LYS A 35 -9.61 -4.96 8.14
C LYS A 35 -10.37 -5.24 6.86
N ILE A 36 -11.60 -4.73 6.79
CA ILE A 36 -12.35 -4.66 5.53
C ILE A 36 -11.65 -3.61 4.66
N GLN A 37 -11.01 -4.05 3.59
CA GLN A 37 -10.25 -3.21 2.65
C GLN A 37 -11.16 -2.43 1.70
N GLY A 38 -12.16 -1.75 2.26
CA GLY A 38 -13.02 -0.85 1.52
C GLY A 38 -12.30 0.45 1.15
N GLY A 39 -12.88 1.20 0.21
CA GLY A 39 -12.30 2.45 -0.28
C GLY A 39 -11.94 3.46 0.82
N ASN A 40 -12.74 3.54 1.89
CA ASN A 40 -12.49 4.46 3.00
C ASN A 40 -11.22 4.10 3.80
N TYR A 41 -11.00 2.81 4.07
CA TYR A 41 -9.82 2.35 4.79
C TYR A 41 -8.56 2.60 3.97
N ILE A 42 -8.61 2.25 2.69
CA ILE A 42 -7.51 2.49 1.75
C ILE A 42 -7.20 3.98 1.63
N LYS A 43 -8.23 4.84 1.50
CA LYS A 43 -8.07 6.30 1.46
C LYS A 43 -7.40 6.86 2.71
N SER A 44 -7.80 6.38 3.90
CA SER A 44 -7.16 6.79 5.16
C SER A 44 -5.69 6.41 5.20
N LEU A 45 -5.34 5.19 4.77
CA LEU A 45 -3.95 4.76 4.72
C LEU A 45 -3.12 5.60 3.72
N MET A 46 -3.71 5.94 2.56
CA MET A 46 -3.08 6.82 1.58
C MET A 46 -2.82 8.21 2.17
N ASN A 47 -3.82 8.83 2.80
CA ASN A 47 -3.68 10.16 3.41
C ASN A 47 -2.56 10.17 4.45
N ASN A 48 -2.51 9.17 5.33
CA ASN A 48 -1.46 9.05 6.33
C ASN A 48 -0.07 8.92 5.69
N ALA A 49 0.07 8.11 4.63
CA ALA A 49 1.33 7.98 3.91
C ALA A 49 1.74 9.30 3.22
N VAL A 50 0.77 10.04 2.67
CA VAL A 50 1.00 11.34 2.03
C VAL A 50 1.47 12.39 3.03
N GLU A 51 0.87 12.43 4.22
CA GLU A 51 1.29 13.33 5.29
C GLU A 51 2.69 13.01 5.80
N GLU A 52 3.01 11.72 5.98
CA GLU A 52 4.31 11.26 6.48
C GLU A 52 5.46 11.55 5.51
N ILE A 53 5.27 11.22 4.22
CA ILE A 53 6.32 11.37 3.20
C ILE A 53 6.39 12.81 2.67
N ARG A 54 5.30 13.58 2.83
CA ARG A 54 4.99 14.86 2.17
C ARG A 54 4.65 14.69 0.68
N PRO A 55 3.63 15.41 0.16
CA PRO A 55 3.12 15.20 -1.22
C PRO A 55 4.19 15.34 -2.31
N GLN A 56 5.16 16.22 -2.10
CA GLN A 56 6.21 16.57 -3.05
C GLN A 56 7.19 15.43 -3.40
N TYR A 57 7.20 14.33 -2.63
CA TYR A 57 8.08 13.18 -2.87
C TYR A 57 7.35 11.93 -3.37
N ILE A 58 6.04 12.02 -3.64
CA ILE A 58 5.20 10.87 -3.99
C ILE A 58 4.88 10.93 -5.47
N VAL A 59 5.58 10.14 -6.27
CA VAL A 59 5.34 10.06 -7.73
C VAL A 59 4.31 8.98 -8.07
N TYR A 60 4.29 7.88 -7.32
CA TYR A 60 3.38 6.76 -7.54
C TYR A 60 3.24 5.94 -6.25
N LEU A 61 1.99 5.65 -5.85
CA LEU A 61 1.71 4.75 -4.75
C LEU A 61 1.06 3.47 -5.29
N GLN A 62 1.77 2.35 -5.18
CA GLN A 62 1.23 1.05 -5.56
C GLN A 62 0.61 0.36 -4.36
N LEU A 63 -0.71 0.18 -4.38
CA LEU A 63 -1.40 -0.70 -3.45
C LEU A 63 -1.43 -2.11 -4.04
N SER A 64 -0.76 -3.05 -3.38
CA SER A 64 -1.04 -4.47 -3.55
C SER A 64 -1.91 -4.88 -2.37
N ALA A 65 -3.22 -4.95 -2.61
CA ALA A 65 -4.18 -5.52 -1.68
C ALA A 65 -4.38 -6.97 -2.11
N ARG A 66 -3.96 -7.92 -1.27
CA ARG A 66 -4.25 -9.35 -1.47
C ARG A 66 -5.46 -9.71 -0.64
N GLY A 67 -6.63 -9.69 -1.27
CA GLY A 67 -7.86 -10.27 -0.75
C GLY A 67 -8.19 -11.52 -1.56
N THR A 68 -8.74 -12.52 -0.89
CA THR A 68 -9.33 -13.75 -1.48
C THR A 68 -10.29 -13.46 -2.61
#